data_AF-A0A9N8W9I5-F1
#
_entry.id   AF-A0A9N8W9I5-F1
#
_cell.length_a   1.000
_cell.length_b   1.000
_cell.length_c   1.000
_cell.angle_alpha   90.00
_cell.angle_beta   90.00
_cell.angle_gamma   90.00
#
_symmetry.space_group_name_H-M   'P 1'
#
loop_
_entity.id
_entity.type
_entity.pdbx_description
1 polymer ?
#
loop_
_entity_poly.entity_id
_entity_poly.type
_entity_poly.pdbx_seq_one_letter_code
_entity_poly.pdbx_strand_id
1 'polypeptide(L)'
;MTKIATLFVNRYKLISQTSLLQLSTYVEELDNKLSDELGLSKEQADIFIPIRSSGRHVNEKDLIKIIVQNIIKNNLSSEKINGITYDLASSASTTVARNSQLNLLQKELHKLGPDYLITESTKIPFVTEEANQIQAKKCILCGINSYDCPEFFYLEKIQERLNKYDITKSPLMQNLID
;
A
#
# COMPACT_ATOMS: atom_id res chain seq x y z
N MET A 1 -11.91 -11.22 -14.61
CA MET A 1 -10.46 -11.29 -14.37
C MET A 1 -9.74 -12.22 -15.35
N THR A 2 -10.13 -13.50 -15.47
CA THR A 2 -9.44 -14.49 -16.33
C THR A 2 -9.35 -14.09 -17.80
N LYS A 3 -10.43 -13.58 -18.42
CA LYS A 3 -10.41 -13.14 -19.82
C LYS A 3 -9.44 -11.99 -20.11
N ILE A 4 -9.33 -11.02 -19.19
CA ILE A 4 -8.45 -9.85 -19.34
C ILE A 4 -6.99 -10.27 -19.19
N ALA A 5 -6.68 -11.10 -18.19
CA ALA A 5 -5.34 -11.66 -17.99
C ALA A 5 -4.90 -12.49 -19.21
N THR A 6 -5.79 -13.34 -19.75
CA THR A 6 -5.50 -14.12 -20.97
C THR A 6 -5.32 -13.23 -22.20
N LEU A 7 -6.16 -12.19 -22.38
CA LEU A 7 -6.01 -11.21 -23.46
C LEU A 7 -4.66 -10.49 -23.39
N PHE A 8 -4.24 -10.10 -22.19
CA PHE A 8 -3.00 -9.39 -21.96
C PHE A 8 -1.77 -10.28 -22.22
N VAL A 9 -1.75 -11.48 -21.63
CA VAL A 9 -0.70 -12.48 -21.87
C VAL A 9 -0.55 -12.79 -23.35
N ASN A 10 -1.66 -12.95 -24.07
CA ASN A 10 -1.65 -13.23 -25.51
C ASN A 10 -1.20 -12.01 -26.35
N ARG A 11 -1.65 -10.80 -26.01
CA ARG A 11 -1.33 -9.57 -26.74
C ARG A 11 0.16 -9.22 -26.64
N TYR A 12 0.74 -9.31 -25.44
CA TYR A 12 2.15 -8.96 -25.20
C TYR A 12 3.08 -10.17 -25.25
N LYS A 13 2.55 -11.36 -25.60
CA LYS A 13 3.29 -12.63 -25.68
C LYS A 13 4.12 -12.89 -24.42
N LEU A 14 3.52 -12.63 -23.26
CA LEU A 14 4.20 -12.82 -21.98
C LEU A 14 4.47 -14.31 -21.79
N ILE A 15 5.72 -14.62 -21.46
CA ILE A 15 6.16 -15.98 -21.14
C ILE A 15 6.56 -16.03 -19.67
N SER A 16 6.65 -17.23 -19.11
CA SER A 16 7.04 -17.43 -17.69
C SER A 16 8.40 -16.82 -17.32
N GLN A 17 9.21 -16.46 -18.32
CA GLN A 17 10.55 -15.87 -18.17
C GLN A 17 10.56 -14.34 -18.31
N THR A 18 9.41 -13.69 -18.56
CA THR A 18 9.35 -12.22 -18.65
C THR A 18 9.77 -11.60 -17.33
N SER A 19 10.75 -10.70 -17.37
CA SER A 19 11.30 -10.12 -16.15
C SER A 19 10.34 -9.11 -15.51
N LEU A 20 10.46 -8.93 -14.19
CA LEU A 20 9.70 -7.91 -13.45
C LEU A 20 9.86 -6.50 -14.03
N LEU A 21 11.05 -6.18 -14.57
CA LEU A 21 11.31 -4.91 -15.23
C LEU A 21 10.51 -4.77 -16.52
N GLN A 22 10.42 -5.83 -17.33
CA GLN A 22 9.59 -5.86 -18.53
C GLN A 22 8.10 -5.79 -18.20
N LEU A 23 7.66 -6.40 -17.10
CA LEU A 23 6.27 -6.27 -16.65
C LEU A 23 5.97 -4.84 -16.19
N SER A 24 6.92 -4.16 -15.54
CA SER A 24 6.74 -2.79 -15.05
C SER A 24 6.46 -1.78 -16.16
N THR A 25 7.00 -2.01 -17.36
CA THR A 25 6.76 -1.15 -18.53
C THR A 25 5.33 -1.18 -19.04
N TYR A 26 4.54 -2.19 -18.68
CA TYR A 26 3.15 -2.29 -19.13
C TYR A 26 2.13 -1.90 -18.05
N VAL A 27 2.58 -1.48 -16.86
CA VAL A 27 1.71 -1.19 -15.71
C VAL A 27 0.72 -0.07 -16.03
N GLU A 28 1.17 1.02 -16.65
CA GLU A 28 0.29 2.14 -17.01
C GLU A 28 -0.73 1.76 -18.10
N GLU A 29 -0.34 0.94 -19.06
CA GLU A 29 -1.25 0.48 -20.12
C GLU A 29 -2.30 -0.50 -19.58
N LEU A 30 -1.93 -1.32 -18.60
CA LEU A 30 -2.81 -2.25 -17.90
C LEU A 30 -3.84 -1.49 -17.05
N ASP A 31 -3.40 -0.44 -16.35
CA ASP A 31 -4.25 0.44 -15.54
C ASP A 31 -5.31 1.18 -16.37
N ASN A 32 -4.89 1.74 -17.51
CA ASN A 32 -5.79 2.40 -18.45
C ASN A 32 -6.81 1.43 -19.05
N LYS A 33 -6.37 0.22 -19.45
CA LYS A 33 -7.27 -0.79 -20.03
C LYS A 33 -8.26 -1.36 -19.03
N LEU A 34 -7.85 -1.58 -17.78
CA LEU A 34 -8.75 -2.01 -16.72
C LEU A 34 -9.82 -0.95 -16.44
N SER A 35 -9.44 0.34 -16.46
CA SER A 35 -10.39 1.44 -16.32
C SER A 35 -11.40 1.48 -17.47
N ASP A 36 -10.94 1.35 -18.72
CA ASP A 36 -11.79 1.42 -19.92
C ASP A 36 -12.71 0.19 -20.10
N GLU A 37 -12.20 -1.04 -19.93
CA GLU A 37 -12.99 -2.27 -20.18
C GLU A 37 -13.93 -2.64 -19.03
N LEU A 38 -13.59 -2.30 -17.78
CA LEU A 38 -14.44 -2.62 -16.62
C LEU A 38 -15.38 -1.47 -16.24
N GLY A 39 -15.28 -0.31 -16.92
CA GLY A 39 -16.05 0.90 -16.58
C GLY A 39 -15.78 1.39 -15.16
N LEU A 40 -14.61 1.04 -14.61
CA LEU A 40 -14.23 1.37 -13.24
C LEU A 40 -13.69 2.79 -13.21
N SER A 41 -14.15 3.59 -12.26
CA SER A 41 -13.50 4.88 -12.01
C SER A 41 -12.06 4.65 -11.55
N LYS A 42 -11.18 5.63 -11.76
CA LYS A 42 -9.79 5.57 -11.30
C LYS A 42 -9.68 5.20 -9.81
N GLU A 43 -10.64 5.67 -9.00
CA GLU A 43 -10.75 5.33 -7.58
C GLU A 43 -11.12 3.87 -7.31
N GLN A 44 -11.91 3.25 -8.19
CA GLN A 44 -12.25 1.83 -8.11
C GLN A 44 -11.08 0.96 -8.58
N ALA A 45 -10.38 1.35 -9.65
CA ALA A 45 -9.18 0.65 -10.13
C ALA A 45 -8.08 0.61 -9.05
N ASP A 46 -7.86 1.72 -8.35
CA ASP A 46 -6.92 1.82 -7.21
C ASP A 46 -7.27 0.89 -6.03
N ILE A 47 -8.55 0.50 -5.87
CA ILE A 47 -9.01 -0.46 -4.85
C ILE A 47 -8.73 -1.91 -5.28
N PHE A 48 -8.76 -2.21 -6.58
CA PHE A 48 -8.54 -3.55 -7.15
C PHE A 48 -7.08 -3.91 -7.37
N ILE A 49 -6.17 -2.93 -7.38
CA ILE A 49 -4.75 -3.21 -7.22
C ILE A 49 -4.65 -3.86 -5.83
N PRO A 50 -4.43 -5.18 -5.74
CA PRO A 50 -4.37 -5.87 -4.45
C PRO A 50 -3.36 -5.07 -3.67
N ILE A 51 -3.85 -4.51 -2.55
CA ILE A 51 -3.14 -3.61 -1.63
C ILE A 51 -1.71 -3.64 -2.06
N ARG A 52 -1.22 -2.58 -2.74
CA ARG A 52 0.22 -2.37 -2.70
C ARG A 52 0.48 -2.50 -1.21
N SER A 53 1.03 -3.64 -0.78
CA SER A 53 2.19 -3.62 0.03
C SER A 53 3.02 -2.62 -0.75
N SER A 54 2.84 -1.33 -0.42
CA SER A 54 3.95 -0.52 0.00
C SER A 54 4.79 -1.54 0.74
N GLY A 55 5.64 -2.23 -0.02
CA GLY A 55 6.78 -2.90 0.55
C GLY A 55 7.37 -1.71 1.25
N ARG A 56 7.12 -1.64 2.58
CA ARG A 56 7.52 -0.55 3.44
C ARG A 56 8.89 -0.21 2.94
N HIS A 57 9.05 0.90 2.22
CA HIS A 57 10.22 1.07 1.38
C HIS A 57 11.36 0.91 2.37
N VAL A 58 12.20 -0.11 2.19
CA VAL A 58 13.30 -0.37 3.14
C VAL A 58 14.09 0.94 3.33
N ASN A 59 14.20 1.69 2.22
CA ASN A 59 14.69 3.05 2.10
C ASN A 59 14.02 4.09 3.02
N GLU A 60 12.69 4.14 3.10
CA GLU A 60 11.95 5.16 3.85
C GLU A 60 12.06 4.94 5.36
N LYS A 61 11.93 3.68 5.79
CA LYS A 61 12.12 3.31 7.19
C LYS A 61 13.56 3.59 7.64
N ASP A 62 14.54 3.33 6.78
CA ASP A 62 15.94 3.58 7.11
C ASP A 62 16.28 5.08 7.07
N LEU A 63 15.66 5.85 6.18
CA LEU A 63 15.78 7.31 6.16
C LEU A 63 15.22 7.94 7.43
N ILE A 64 14.04 7.51 7.89
CA ILE A 64 13.44 8.01 9.14
C ILE A 64 14.32 7.68 10.34
N LYS A 65 14.91 6.48 10.41
CA LYS A 65 15.88 6.15 11.47
C LYS A 65 17.10 7.08 11.44
N ILE A 66 17.62 7.42 10.26
CA ILE A 66 18.75 8.36 10.12
C ILE A 66 18.34 9.75 10.64
N ILE A 67 17.15 10.23 10.29
CA ILE A 67 16.60 11.50 10.81
C ILE A 67 16.54 11.47 12.34
N VAL A 68 16.00 10.40 12.92
CA VAL A 68 15.88 10.25 14.37
C VAL A 68 17.24 10.23 15.06
N GLN A 69 18.21 9.49 14.50
CA GLN A 69 19.58 9.47 15.01
C GLN A 69 20.23 10.87 14.96
N ASN A 70 19.98 11.63 13.90
CA ASN A 70 20.46 13.00 13.75
C ASN A 70 19.86 13.94 14.82
N ILE A 71 18.54 13.86 15.04
CA ILE A 71 17.84 14.65 16.07
C ILE A 71 18.47 14.45 17.45
N ILE A 72 18.73 13.19 17.81
CA ILE A 72 19.27 12.83 19.13
C ILE A 72 20.75 13.17 19.24
N LYS A 73 21.56 12.79 18.24
CA LYS A 73 23.01 13.03 18.27
C LYS A 73 23.34 14.52 18.40
N ASN A 74 22.54 15.37 17.76
CA ASN A 74 22.76 16.81 17.75
C ASN A 74 21.91 17.58 18.75
N ASN A 75 21.11 16.90 19.59
CA ASN A 75 20.20 17.52 20.56
C ASN A 75 19.43 18.71 19.95
N LEU A 76 18.75 18.45 18.83
CA LEU A 76 18.08 19.52 18.07
C LEU A 76 16.98 20.18 18.90
N SER A 77 16.82 21.49 18.76
CA SER A 77 15.72 22.23 19.38
C SER A 77 14.38 21.86 18.76
N SER A 78 13.30 22.04 19.51
CA SER A 78 11.91 21.85 19.06
C SER A 78 11.60 22.54 17.73
N GLU A 79 12.13 23.76 17.53
CA GLU A 79 11.96 24.51 16.28
C GLU A 79 12.58 23.81 15.06
N LYS A 80 13.79 23.25 15.23
CA LYS A 80 14.46 22.48 14.17
C LYS A 80 13.75 21.16 13.90
N ILE A 81 13.28 20.49 14.95
CA ILE A 81 12.51 19.24 14.82
C ILE A 81 11.20 19.50 14.07
N ASN A 82 10.53 20.61 14.37
CA ASN A 82 9.32 21.03 13.68
C ASN A 82 9.60 21.27 12.18
N GLY A 83 10.68 21.97 11.84
CA GLY A 83 11.11 22.16 10.44
C GLY A 83 11.32 20.83 9.70
N ILE A 84 12.08 19.90 10.29
CA ILE A 84 12.31 18.55 9.72
C ILE A 84 11.00 17.79 9.54
N THR A 85 10.08 17.92 10.50
CA THR A 85 8.76 17.27 10.46
C THR A 85 7.93 17.81 9.29
N TYR A 86 7.93 19.12 9.07
CA TYR A 86 7.27 19.75 7.93
C TYR A 86 7.88 19.35 6.60
N ASP A 87 9.21 19.33 6.49
CA ASP A 87 9.91 18.90 5.27
C ASP A 87 9.61 17.43 4.95
N LEU A 88 9.61 16.56 5.97
CA LEU A 88 9.25 15.15 5.83
C LEU A 88 7.82 15.02 5.31
N ALA A 89 6.84 15.65 5.96
CA ALA A 89 5.45 15.62 5.52
C ALA A 89 5.27 16.20 4.09
N SER A 90 6.03 17.24 3.74
CA SER A 90 5.97 17.87 2.42
C SER A 90 6.54 16.97 1.31
N SER A 91 7.47 16.07 1.65
CA SER A 91 8.08 15.13 0.71
C SER A 91 7.13 14.02 0.22
N ALA A 92 6.05 13.74 0.97
CA ALA A 92 5.08 12.73 0.61
C ALA A 92 4.01 13.25 -0.37
N SER A 93 3.69 12.39 -1.34
CA SER A 93 2.79 12.70 -2.46
C SER A 93 1.30 12.78 -2.09
N THR A 94 0.89 12.15 -0.98
CA THR A 94 -0.53 12.11 -0.55
C THR A 94 -0.66 12.38 0.93
N THR A 95 -1.74 13.04 1.37
CA THR A 95 -2.00 13.33 2.79
C THR A 95 -1.95 12.09 3.68
N VAL A 96 -2.42 10.94 3.20
CA VAL A 96 -2.34 9.66 3.93
C VAL A 96 -0.88 9.20 4.07
N ALA A 97 -0.07 9.33 3.02
CA ALA A 97 1.36 9.03 3.09
C ALA A 97 2.10 9.99 4.04
N ARG A 98 1.74 11.30 4.04
CA ARG A 98 2.27 12.28 5.01
C ARG A 98 2.01 11.83 6.44
N ASN A 99 0.76 11.51 6.76
CA ASN A 99 0.37 11.04 8.09
C ASN A 99 1.08 9.73 8.47
N SER A 100 1.28 8.82 7.52
CA SER A 100 2.03 7.57 7.73
C SER A 100 3.49 7.83 8.12
N GLN A 101 4.17 8.74 7.41
CA GLN A 101 5.55 9.13 7.72
C GLN A 101 5.69 9.76 9.10
N LEU A 102 4.79 10.68 9.45
CA LEU A 102 4.77 11.32 10.76
C LEU A 102 4.57 10.32 11.90
N ASN A 103 3.63 9.39 11.73
CA ASN A 103 3.41 8.32 12.70
C ASN A 103 4.62 7.39 12.83
N LEU A 104 5.32 7.11 11.74
CA LEU A 104 6.54 6.30 11.79
C LEU A 104 7.68 7.03 12.50
N LEU A 105 7.87 8.34 12.23
CA LEU A 105 8.83 9.19 12.93
C LEU A 105 8.58 9.19 14.44
N GLN A 106 7.33 9.43 14.85
CA GLN A 106 6.93 9.40 16.27
C GLN A 106 7.21 8.05 16.93
N LYS A 107 6.90 6.95 16.24
CA LYS A 107 7.18 5.60 16.75
C LYS A 107 8.68 5.34 16.93
N GLU A 108 9.52 5.77 16.00
CA GLU A 108 10.97 5.59 16.12
C GLU A 108 11.57 6.47 17.22
N LEU A 109 11.08 7.71 17.40
CA LEU A 109 11.47 8.57 18.51
C LEU A 109 11.08 7.98 19.87
N HIS A 110 9.85 7.46 19.99
CA HIS A 110 9.35 6.88 21.24
C HIS A 110 10.12 5.62 21.69
N LYS A 111 10.72 4.87 20.76
CA LYS A 111 11.59 3.72 21.11
C LYS A 111 12.85 4.14 21.86
N LEU A 112 13.28 5.38 21.70
CA LEU A 112 14.53 5.90 22.26
C LEU A 112 14.31 6.62 23.59
N GLY A 113 13.05 6.91 23.93
CA GLY A 113 12.62 7.47 25.20
C GLY A 113 11.50 8.50 25.02
N PRO A 114 10.62 8.68 26.00
CA PRO A 114 9.57 9.68 25.94
C PRO A 114 10.15 11.07 26.24
N ASP A 115 10.28 11.90 25.20
CA ASP A 115 10.46 13.35 25.35
C ASP A 115 9.19 14.06 24.84
N TYR A 116 8.50 14.72 25.76
CA TYR A 116 7.24 15.42 25.48
C TYR A 116 7.43 16.54 24.44
N LEU A 117 8.51 17.31 24.53
CA LEU A 117 8.77 18.43 23.63
C LEU A 117 9.06 17.95 22.21
N ILE A 118 9.80 16.86 22.08
CA ILE A 118 10.06 16.21 20.79
C ILE A 118 8.76 15.67 20.21
N THR A 119 7.95 14.99 21.02
CA THR A 119 6.67 14.40 20.58
C THR A 119 5.73 15.49 20.07
N GLU A 120 5.60 16.59 20.80
CA GLU A 120 4.73 17.71 20.41
C GLU A 120 5.23 18.41 19.13
N SER A 121 6.54 18.55 18.98
CA SER A 121 7.16 19.18 17.79
C SER A 121 6.98 18.36 16.50
N THR A 122 6.59 17.09 16.61
CA THR A 122 6.34 16.21 15.44
C THR A 122 4.87 16.10 15.05
N LYS A 123 3.97 16.80 15.76
CA LYS A 123 2.54 16.80 15.46
C LYS A 123 2.21 17.85 14.41
N ILE A 124 1.50 17.42 13.37
CA ILE A 124 0.90 18.30 12.37
C ILE A 124 -0.62 18.01 12.37
N PRO A 125 -1.42 18.75 13.15
CA PRO A 125 -2.82 18.42 13.39
C PRO A 125 -3.67 18.38 12.12
N PHE A 126 -3.50 19.36 11.22
CA PHE A 126 -4.29 19.42 9.98
C PHE A 126 -4.04 18.20 9.07
N VAL A 127 -2.78 17.74 8.95
CA VAL A 127 -2.44 16.53 8.16
C VAL A 127 -3.10 15.30 8.76
N THR A 128 -3.10 15.20 10.09
CA THR A 128 -3.71 14.08 10.81
C THR A 128 -5.23 14.07 10.60
N GLU A 129 -5.86 15.24 10.74
CA GLU A 129 -7.30 15.40 10.56
C GLU A 129 -7.73 15.07 9.13
N GLU A 130 -7.08 15.64 8.12
CA GLU A 130 -7.38 15.36 6.71
C GLU A 130 -7.18 13.88 6.37
N ALA A 131 -6.08 13.27 6.84
CA ALA A 131 -5.83 11.85 6.61
C ALA A 131 -6.93 10.98 7.22
N ASN A 132 -7.37 11.29 8.44
CA ASN A 132 -8.46 10.59 9.12
C ASN A 132 -9.78 10.74 8.36
N GLN A 133 -10.09 11.94 7.86
CA GLN A 133 -11.28 12.18 7.04
C GLN A 133 -11.24 11.36 5.73
N ILE A 134 -10.09 11.32 5.05
CA ILE A 134 -9.90 10.52 3.82
C ILE A 134 -10.09 9.04 4.13
N GLN A 135 -9.49 8.54 5.21
CA GLN A 135 -9.61 7.14 5.61
C GLN A 135 -11.04 6.79 6.01
N ALA A 136 -11.72 7.64 6.78
CA ALA A 136 -13.13 7.43 7.16
C ALA A 136 -14.05 7.38 5.93
N LYS A 137 -13.87 8.30 4.96
CA LYS A 137 -14.60 8.27 3.69
C LYS A 137 -14.33 6.99 2.91
N LYS A 138 -13.08 6.53 2.85
CA LYS A 138 -12.72 5.25 2.22
C LYS A 138 -13.37 4.07 2.92
N CYS A 139 -13.38 4.03 4.25
CA CYS A 139 -14.05 2.99 5.02
C CYS A 139 -15.56 2.96 4.76
N ILE A 140 -16.21 4.13 4.73
CA ILE A 140 -17.63 4.25 4.39
C ILE A 140 -17.88 3.77 2.96
N LEU A 141 -17.06 4.18 1.99
CA LEU A 141 -17.18 3.75 0.61
C LEU A 141 -17.00 2.22 0.48
N CYS A 142 -16.04 1.63 1.18
CA CYS A 142 -15.86 0.16 1.24
C CYS A 142 -17.03 -0.56 1.96
N GLY A 143 -17.78 0.13 2.82
CA GLY A 143 -18.95 -0.42 3.50
C GLY A 143 -20.25 -0.28 2.68
N ILE A 144 -20.40 0.82 1.94
CA ILE A 144 -21.57 1.10 1.07
C ILE A 144 -21.44 0.39 -0.27
N ASN A 145 -20.26 0.45 -0.89
CA ASN A 145 -19.87 -0.50 -1.92
C ASN A 145 -19.57 -1.77 -1.17
N SER A 146 -20.62 -2.47 -0.70
CA SER A 146 -20.52 -3.87 -0.32
C SER A 146 -19.70 -4.51 -1.42
N TYR A 147 -18.45 -4.81 -1.12
CA TYR A 147 -17.57 -5.43 -2.09
C TYR A 147 -18.31 -6.72 -2.42
N ASP A 148 -18.90 -6.79 -3.61
CA ASP A 148 -19.46 -8.03 -4.16
C ASP A 148 -18.24 -8.91 -4.39
N CYS A 149 -17.78 -9.48 -3.27
CA CYS A 149 -16.65 -10.36 -3.22
C CYS A 149 -17.04 -11.47 -4.18
N PRO A 150 -16.32 -11.61 -5.31
CA PRO A 150 -16.71 -12.59 -6.30
C PRO A 150 -16.91 -13.93 -5.60
N GLU A 151 -17.94 -14.67 -5.95
CA GLU A 151 -18.33 -15.90 -5.25
C GLU A 151 -17.14 -16.84 -5.01
N PHE A 152 -16.18 -16.82 -5.94
CA PHE A 152 -14.87 -17.46 -5.85
C PHE A 152 -14.12 -17.26 -4.51
N PHE A 153 -14.23 -16.10 -3.87
CA PHE A 153 -13.56 -15.74 -2.62
C PHE A 153 -14.43 -15.95 -1.37
N TYR A 154 -15.66 -16.43 -1.50
CA TYR A 154 -16.46 -16.83 -0.35
C TYR A 154 -15.80 -18.02 0.36
N LEU A 155 -15.89 -18.05 1.69
CA LEU A 155 -15.24 -19.05 2.53
C LEU A 155 -15.71 -20.46 2.18
N GLU A 156 -16.98 -20.62 1.84
CA GLU A 156 -17.57 -21.88 1.39
C GLU A 156 -16.93 -22.36 0.09
N LYS A 157 -16.73 -21.47 -0.89
CA LYS A 157 -16.07 -21.80 -2.16
C LYS A 157 -14.58 -22.05 -2.01
N ILE A 158 -13.91 -21.36 -1.08
CA ILE A 158 -12.52 -21.63 -0.74
C ILE A 158 -12.41 -23.02 -0.10
N GLN A 159 -13.29 -23.36 0.84
CA GLN A 159 -13.31 -24.66 1.50
C GLN A 159 -13.60 -25.81 0.51
N GLU A 160 -14.57 -25.64 -0.39
CA GLU A 160 -14.88 -26.62 -1.44
C GLU A 160 -13.65 -26.91 -2.32
N ARG A 161 -12.87 -25.88 -2.65
CA ARG A 161 -11.64 -26.03 -3.45
C ARG A 161 -10.54 -26.71 -2.64
N LEU A 162 -10.31 -26.30 -1.39
CA LEU A 162 -9.33 -26.93 -0.51
C LEU A 162 -9.60 -28.41 -0.29
N ASN A 163 -10.87 -28.81 -0.17
CA ASN A 163 -11.27 -30.20 -0.02
C ASN A 163 -10.97 -31.07 -1.27
N LYS A 164 -10.83 -30.46 -2.46
CA LYS A 164 -10.45 -31.16 -3.70
C LYS A 164 -8.94 -31.41 -3.79
N TYR A 165 -8.14 -30.69 -3.01
CA TYR A 165 -6.71 -30.81 -3.02
C TYR A 165 -6.23 -31.79 -1.95
N ASP A 166 -5.45 -32.78 -2.38
CA ASP A 166 -4.71 -33.63 -1.46
C ASP A 166 -3.48 -32.85 -0.96
N ILE A 167 -3.62 -32.22 0.23
CA ILE A 167 -2.57 -31.42 0.87
C ILE A 167 -1.30 -32.22 1.18
N THR A 168 -1.34 -33.55 1.10
CA THR A 168 -0.17 -34.41 1.29
C THR A 168 0.70 -34.53 0.04
N LYS A 169 0.22 -34.03 -1.11
CA LYS A 169 0.93 -34.04 -2.39
C LYS A 169 1.31 -32.63 -2.82
N SER A 170 2.48 -32.49 -3.43
CA SER A 170 2.87 -31.22 -4.03
C SER A 170 1.88 -30.80 -5.12
N PRO A 171 1.46 -29.52 -5.16
CA PRO A 171 0.53 -29.04 -6.17
C PRO A 171 1.13 -29.17 -7.58
N LEU A 172 0.33 -29.68 -8.52
CA LEU A 172 0.69 -29.70 -9.93
C LEU A 172 0.50 -28.31 -10.54
N MET A 173 1.20 -28.03 -11.64
CA MET A 173 1.09 -26.76 -12.35
C MET A 173 -0.35 -26.43 -12.78
N GLN A 174 -1.18 -27.45 -12.99
CA GLN A 174 -2.61 -27.32 -13.31
C GLN A 174 -3.45 -26.82 -12.11
N ASN A 175 -3.00 -27.11 -10.88
CA ASN A 175 -3.65 -26.66 -9.64
C ASN A 175 -3.35 -25.19 -9.30
N LEU A 176 -2.41 -24.57 -10.03
CA LEU A 176 -1.99 -23.18 -9.85
C LEU A 176 -2.65 -22.22 -10.87
N ILE A 177 -3.41 -22.76 -11.83
CA ILE A 177 -4.08 -22.00 -12.90
C ILE A 177 -5.53 -21.66 -12.51
N ASP A 178 -6.07 -22.34 -11.49
CA ASP A 178 -7.40 -22.16 -10.91
C ASP A 178 -7.42 -21.03 -9.87
#